data_AF-A0A3Q9BXB7-F1
#
_entry.id   AF-A0A3Q9BXB7-F1
#
_cell.length_a   1.000
_cell.length_b   1.000
_cell.length_c   1.000
_cell.angle_alpha   90.00
_cell.angle_beta   90.00
_cell.angle_gamma   90.00
#
_symmetry.space_group_name_H-M   'P 1'
#
loop_
_entity.id
_entity.type
_entity.pdbx_description
1 polymer ?
#
loop_
_entity_poly.entity_id
_entity_poly.type
_entity_poly.pdbx_seq_one_letter_code
_entity_poly.pdbx_strand_id
1 'polypeptide(L)'
;MRRWVKVSVSAAVVLGVGGWIATPYAQDWWLLRTACDGALPVDAVRELGRDGDHFKDAESATHEELGDYGCSLGFDGDDVRDDRLLETEAYTRRDDVDREFMTVLSESGFDRVGPMADGLPGYIDKYGALQFLLPCPELGKDDEGRQRKLLVRTWLGRDTLRATPAAYETAVALTNSASDRLGCGAEPLKAPGGDAVPVDPQEDPKTVPLADAGDTACGWTLKAGGLKAAQWRVAVLMNDAGPAGRCDLYARDADSGEWEPRLWFAAWYGDWSNRLLAEERRHDPDSRTATARCDGEAANFALSADKDVPGVDEAGKRKLFAAFAEAQVEQRDCTELRLGD
;
A
#
# COMPACT_ATOMS: atom_id res chain seq x y z
N MET A 1 -0.29 -0.60 69.60
CA MET A 1 0.31 -1.54 68.62
C MET A 1 -0.69 -2.08 67.59
N ARG A 2 -1.82 -2.69 68.00
CA ARG A 2 -2.80 -3.32 67.07
C ARG A 2 -3.42 -2.43 65.98
N ARG A 3 -3.48 -1.11 66.19
CA ARG A 3 -4.07 -0.14 65.24
C ARG A 3 -3.09 0.31 64.15
N TRP A 4 -1.79 0.39 64.46
CA TRP A 4 -0.72 0.73 63.51
C TRP A 4 -0.44 -0.41 62.53
N VAL A 5 -0.45 -1.66 63.02
CA VAL A 5 -0.31 -2.85 62.16
C VAL A 5 -1.42 -2.93 61.11
N LYS A 6 -2.67 -2.61 61.48
CA LYS A 6 -3.80 -2.60 60.52
C LYS A 6 -3.65 -1.51 59.45
N VAL A 7 -3.14 -0.34 59.81
CA VAL A 7 -2.92 0.77 58.86
C VAL A 7 -1.79 0.41 57.89
N SER A 8 -0.68 -0.16 58.39
CA SER A 8 0.43 -0.59 57.53
C SER A 8 0.04 -1.72 56.58
N VAL A 9 -0.73 -2.72 57.06
CA VAL A 9 -1.24 -3.80 56.20
C VAL A 9 -2.22 -3.27 55.15
N SER A 10 -3.12 -2.35 55.52
CA SER A 10 -4.06 -1.75 54.56
C SER A 10 -3.33 -0.91 53.51
N ALA A 11 -2.32 -0.13 53.90
CA ALA A 11 -1.50 0.63 52.98
C ALA A 11 -0.70 -0.29 52.03
N ALA A 12 -0.13 -1.39 52.53
CA ALA A 12 0.57 -2.37 51.70
C ALA A 12 -0.37 -3.07 50.71
N VAL A 13 -1.60 -3.38 51.11
CA VAL A 13 -2.61 -3.95 50.20
C VAL A 13 -3.04 -2.94 49.15
N VAL A 14 -3.29 -1.67 49.52
CA VAL A 14 -3.67 -0.62 48.56
C VAL A 14 -2.54 -0.31 47.60
N LEU A 15 -1.28 -0.27 48.05
CA LEU A 15 -0.12 -0.08 47.19
C LEU A 15 0.16 -1.31 46.31
N GLY A 16 -0.07 -2.51 46.83
CA GLY A 16 0.07 -3.75 46.06
C GLY A 16 -1.00 -3.88 44.98
N VAL A 17 -2.26 -3.61 45.31
CA VAL A 17 -3.38 -3.62 44.35
C VAL A 17 -3.28 -2.45 43.38
N GLY A 18 -2.97 -1.25 43.86
CA GLY A 18 -2.77 -0.07 43.02
C GLY A 18 -1.56 -0.20 42.08
N GLY A 19 -0.47 -0.77 42.56
CA GLY A 19 0.70 -1.11 41.76
C GLY A 19 0.37 -2.14 40.68
N TRP A 20 -0.34 -3.21 41.05
CA TRP A 20 -0.77 -4.25 40.09
C TRP A 20 -1.69 -3.71 38.99
N ILE A 21 -2.61 -2.79 39.32
CA ILE A 21 -3.47 -2.12 38.34
C ILE A 21 -2.69 -1.15 37.45
N ALA A 22 -1.66 -0.47 37.98
CA ALA A 22 -0.89 0.53 37.23
C ALA A 22 0.19 -0.05 36.31
N THR A 23 0.68 -1.27 36.58
CA THR A 23 1.72 -1.94 35.79
C THR A 23 1.42 -2.01 34.29
N PRO A 24 0.26 -2.51 33.82
CA PRO A 24 0.00 -2.60 32.38
C PRO A 24 0.01 -1.23 31.70
N TYR A 25 -0.55 -0.20 32.33
CA TYR A 25 -0.51 1.17 31.78
C TYR A 25 0.90 1.77 31.71
N ALA A 26 1.75 1.48 32.68
CA ALA A 26 3.15 1.92 32.66
C ALA A 26 3.95 1.19 31.57
N GLN A 27 3.68 -0.10 31.37
CA GLN A 27 4.25 -0.91 30.30
C GLN A 27 3.79 -0.41 28.92
N ASP A 28 2.49 -0.19 28.72
CA ASP A 28 1.94 0.37 27.48
C ASP A 28 2.58 1.71 27.15
N TRP A 29 2.65 2.60 28.14
CA TRP A 29 3.24 3.93 27.94
C TRP A 29 4.72 3.86 27.59
N TRP A 30 5.46 2.92 28.16
CA TRP A 30 6.87 2.72 27.84
C TRP A 30 7.03 2.11 26.44
N LEU A 31 6.29 1.03 26.14
CA LEU A 31 6.32 0.37 24.84
C LEU A 31 5.95 1.32 23.71
N LEU A 32 4.86 2.08 23.81
CA LEU A 32 4.47 3.05 22.78
C LEU A 32 5.53 4.14 22.52
N ARG A 33 6.41 4.41 23.48
CA ARG A 33 7.48 5.41 23.35
C ARG A 33 8.81 4.85 22.86
N THR A 34 9.04 3.55 22.99
CA THR A 34 10.31 2.92 22.65
C THR A 34 10.20 1.94 21.48
N ALA A 35 9.01 1.40 21.22
CA ALA A 35 8.73 0.52 20.09
C ALA A 35 9.01 1.22 18.76
N CYS A 36 9.48 0.43 17.79
CA CYS A 36 9.98 0.94 16.51
C CYS A 36 10.94 2.11 16.68
N ASP A 37 11.82 1.98 17.68
CA ASP A 37 12.83 2.97 18.00
C ASP A 37 12.28 4.36 18.36
N GLY A 38 11.05 4.40 18.89
CA GLY A 38 10.33 5.61 19.27
C GLY A 38 9.70 6.36 18.11
N ALA A 39 9.56 5.72 16.95
CA ALA A 39 8.91 6.31 15.77
C ALA A 39 7.39 6.38 15.87
N LEU A 40 6.78 5.62 16.78
CA LEU A 40 5.33 5.45 16.82
C LEU A 40 4.60 6.71 17.33
N PRO A 41 3.62 7.23 16.57
CA PRO A 41 2.73 8.29 17.05
C PRO A 41 1.78 7.71 18.10
N VAL A 42 2.08 7.96 19.37
CA VAL A 42 1.40 7.36 20.53
C VAL A 42 -0.13 7.43 20.45
N ASP A 43 -0.70 8.56 20.05
CA ASP A 43 -2.15 8.75 20.02
C ASP A 43 -2.80 7.98 18.86
N ALA A 44 -2.18 7.98 17.67
CA ALA A 44 -2.64 7.20 16.52
C ALA A 44 -2.56 5.69 16.80
N VAL A 45 -1.46 5.22 17.38
CA VAL A 45 -1.27 3.79 17.69
C VAL A 45 -2.30 3.30 18.73
N ARG A 46 -2.71 4.17 19.67
CA ARG A 46 -3.82 3.86 20.58
C ARG A 46 -5.16 3.77 19.87
N GLU A 47 -5.43 4.65 18.91
CA GLU A 47 -6.65 4.61 18.10
C GLU A 47 -6.72 3.36 17.20
N LEU A 48 -5.57 2.84 16.76
CA LEU A 48 -5.52 1.59 16.01
C LEU A 48 -5.90 0.36 16.85
N GLY A 49 -5.69 0.44 18.17
CA GLY A 49 -6.07 -0.61 19.10
C GLY A 49 -7.53 -0.55 19.53
N ARG A 50 -8.05 -1.68 20.03
CA ARG A 50 -9.39 -1.69 20.62
C ARG A 50 -9.34 -1.11 22.02
N ASP A 51 -10.43 -0.47 22.44
CA ASP A 51 -10.57 0.05 23.80
C ASP A 51 -10.34 -1.06 24.83
N GLY A 52 -9.24 -0.96 25.57
CA GLY A 52 -8.89 -1.89 26.65
C GLY A 52 -7.83 -2.95 26.32
N ASP A 53 -7.31 -2.99 25.09
CA ASP A 53 -6.18 -3.86 24.76
C ASP A 53 -4.85 -3.27 25.28
N HIS A 54 -4.01 -4.12 25.86
CA HIS A 54 -2.68 -3.77 26.37
C HIS A 54 -1.59 -4.28 25.42
N PHE A 55 -0.43 -3.62 25.38
CA PHE A 55 0.70 -4.01 24.56
C PHE A 55 1.61 -4.98 25.31
N LYS A 56 2.07 -6.04 24.63
CA LYS A 56 2.90 -7.09 25.23
C LYS A 56 4.38 -6.89 24.93
N ASP A 57 4.69 -6.78 23.65
CA ASP A 57 6.05 -6.78 23.14
C ASP A 57 6.19 -5.88 21.91
N ALA A 58 7.42 -5.43 21.71
CA ALA A 58 7.84 -4.72 20.52
C ALA A 58 9.25 -5.19 20.16
N GLU A 59 9.45 -5.50 18.88
CA GLU A 59 10.75 -5.90 18.35
C GLU A 59 11.16 -4.91 17.27
N SER A 60 12.43 -4.52 17.25
CA SER A 60 13.01 -3.83 16.10
C SER A 60 14.40 -4.38 15.81
N ALA A 61 14.71 -4.45 14.52
CA ALA A 61 16.00 -4.90 14.01
C ALA A 61 16.39 -4.01 12.84
N THR A 62 17.67 -3.61 12.79
CA THR A 62 18.24 -2.86 11.67
C THR A 62 19.52 -3.54 11.25
N HIS A 63 19.64 -3.84 9.96
CA HIS A 63 20.85 -4.37 9.37
C HIS A 63 21.27 -3.41 8.25
N GLU A 64 21.95 -2.32 8.61
CA GLU A 64 22.37 -1.28 7.65
C GLU A 64 23.19 -1.87 6.48
N GLU A 65 24.07 -2.84 6.75
CA GLU A 65 24.88 -3.52 5.73
C GLU A 65 24.04 -4.34 4.74
N LEU A 66 22.89 -4.84 5.18
CA LEU A 66 21.93 -5.57 4.37
C LEU A 66 20.82 -4.66 3.83
N GLY A 67 20.80 -3.39 4.25
CA GLY A 67 19.83 -2.40 3.80
C GLY A 67 18.40 -2.70 4.23
N ASP A 68 18.21 -3.44 5.33
CA ASP A 68 16.90 -3.82 5.85
C ASP A 68 16.62 -3.29 7.27
N TYR A 69 15.36 -2.97 7.52
CA TYR A 69 14.82 -2.57 8.81
C TYR A 69 13.49 -3.29 9.05
N GLY A 70 13.30 -3.81 10.25
CA GLY A 70 12.08 -4.45 10.70
C GLY A 70 11.61 -3.87 12.03
N CYS A 71 10.31 -3.67 12.18
CA CYS A 71 9.67 -3.43 13.47
C CYS A 71 8.33 -4.15 13.59
N SER A 72 8.01 -4.66 14.77
CA SER A 72 6.67 -5.14 15.13
C SER A 72 6.23 -4.61 16.50
N LEU A 73 4.92 -4.52 16.69
CA LEU A 73 4.28 -4.23 17.97
C LEU A 73 3.07 -5.16 18.11
N GLY A 74 2.98 -5.87 19.23
CA GLY A 74 1.93 -6.84 19.53
C GLY A 74 1.04 -6.46 20.71
N PHE A 75 -0.19 -6.97 20.70
CA PHE A 75 -1.10 -6.97 21.84
C PHE A 75 -0.81 -8.12 22.81
N ASP A 76 -1.32 -7.98 24.03
CA ASP A 76 -1.36 -9.04 25.02
C ASP A 76 -2.51 -10.02 24.72
N GLY A 77 -2.18 -11.22 24.21
CA GLY A 77 -3.11 -12.29 23.85
C GLY A 77 -2.48 -13.69 23.89
N ASP A 78 -3.27 -14.73 23.55
CA ASP A 78 -2.84 -16.13 23.54
C ASP A 78 -2.14 -16.49 22.23
N ASP A 79 -0.94 -17.11 22.32
CA ASP A 79 0.03 -17.42 21.22
C ASP A 79 -0.52 -18.16 19.98
N VAL A 80 -1.81 -18.48 19.96
CA VAL A 80 -2.54 -19.14 18.86
C VAL A 80 -3.12 -18.12 17.87
N ARG A 81 -3.35 -16.87 18.28
CA ARG A 81 -3.81 -15.78 17.41
C ARG A 81 -2.63 -14.88 17.06
N ASP A 82 -2.58 -14.43 15.81
CA ASP A 82 -1.54 -13.51 15.35
C ASP A 82 -1.83 -12.11 15.92
N ASP A 83 -1.46 -11.92 17.19
CA ASP A 83 -1.80 -10.75 18.03
C ASP A 83 -0.97 -9.48 17.67
N ARG A 84 -0.41 -9.43 16.46
CA ARG A 84 0.33 -8.26 15.98
C ARG A 84 -0.64 -7.09 15.77
N LEU A 85 -0.38 -5.96 16.42
CA LEU A 85 -1.01 -4.69 16.06
C LEU A 85 -0.48 -4.23 14.71
N LEU A 86 0.85 -4.19 14.58
CA LEU A 86 1.50 -3.78 13.35
C LEU A 86 2.82 -4.50 13.15
N GLU A 87 3.21 -4.54 11.89
CA GLU A 87 4.53 -4.96 11.45
C GLU A 87 4.97 -4.03 10.33
N THR A 88 6.25 -3.69 10.31
CA THR A 88 6.85 -2.90 9.25
C THR A 88 8.16 -3.51 8.82
N GLU A 89 8.31 -3.68 7.52
CA GLU A 89 9.53 -4.10 6.87
C GLU A 89 9.96 -3.01 5.89
N ALA A 90 11.25 -2.76 5.82
CA ALA A 90 11.82 -1.78 4.91
C ALA A 90 13.09 -2.30 4.26
N TYR A 91 13.25 -2.02 2.96
CA TYR A 91 14.33 -2.55 2.14
C TYR A 91 14.89 -1.49 1.20
N THR A 92 16.22 -1.40 1.12
CA THR A 92 16.93 -0.51 0.17
C THR A 92 17.69 -1.24 -0.92
N ARG A 93 17.84 -2.55 -0.79
CA ARG A 93 18.48 -3.40 -1.81
C ARG A 93 17.48 -3.76 -2.89
N ARG A 94 17.89 -3.61 -4.14
CA ARG A 94 17.06 -3.89 -5.32
C ARG A 94 16.45 -5.30 -5.31
N ASP A 95 17.24 -6.31 -5.00
CA ASP A 95 16.77 -7.71 -5.04
C ASP A 95 15.70 -8.00 -3.99
N ASP A 96 15.80 -7.35 -2.83
CA ASP A 96 14.79 -7.45 -1.77
C ASP A 96 13.50 -6.73 -2.20
N VAL A 97 13.63 -5.52 -2.76
CA VAL A 97 12.50 -4.77 -3.33
C VAL A 97 11.78 -5.59 -4.42
N ASP A 98 12.51 -6.16 -5.39
CA ASP A 98 11.92 -7.00 -6.46
C ASP A 98 11.23 -8.23 -5.88
N ARG A 99 11.85 -8.92 -4.92
CA ARG A 99 11.24 -10.10 -4.26
C ARG A 99 9.92 -9.75 -3.59
N GLU A 100 9.85 -8.63 -2.87
CA GLU A 100 8.63 -8.26 -2.16
C GLU A 100 7.50 -7.86 -3.12
N PHE A 101 7.80 -7.16 -4.22
CA PHE A 101 6.82 -6.88 -5.27
C PHE A 101 6.21 -8.16 -5.85
N MET A 102 7.03 -9.19 -6.10
CA MET A 102 6.57 -10.48 -6.64
C MET A 102 5.80 -11.32 -5.63
N THR A 103 5.88 -10.99 -4.33
CA THR A 103 5.12 -11.65 -3.27
C THR A 103 3.70 -11.08 -3.18
N VAL A 104 3.53 -9.78 -3.45
CA VAL A 104 2.23 -9.10 -3.32
C VAL A 104 1.45 -9.02 -4.64
N LEU A 105 2.15 -8.75 -5.75
CA LEU A 105 1.61 -8.79 -7.11
C LEU A 105 1.95 -10.19 -7.67
N SER A 106 0.95 -11.08 -7.65
CA SER A 106 1.01 -12.47 -8.14
C SER A 106 1.36 -12.54 -9.63
N GLU A 107 1.46 -13.75 -10.18
CA GLU A 107 2.02 -14.03 -11.51
C GLU A 107 1.42 -13.22 -12.67
N SER A 108 0.19 -12.70 -12.59
CA SER A 108 -0.39 -11.83 -13.63
C SER A 108 -0.18 -10.33 -13.39
N GLY A 109 0.28 -9.90 -12.21
CA GLY A 109 0.42 -8.48 -11.84
C GLY A 109 -0.90 -7.71 -11.69
N PHE A 110 -2.04 -8.36 -11.93
CA PHE A 110 -3.40 -7.78 -11.86
C PHE A 110 -4.07 -7.97 -10.50
N ASP A 111 -3.33 -8.21 -9.42
CA ASP A 111 -3.92 -8.14 -8.08
C ASP A 111 -4.54 -6.78 -7.82
N ARG A 112 -5.66 -6.75 -7.09
CA ARG A 112 -6.34 -5.50 -6.74
C ARG A 112 -5.44 -4.71 -5.79
N VAL A 113 -5.09 -3.50 -6.18
CA VAL A 113 -4.36 -2.52 -5.37
C VAL A 113 -5.25 -1.32 -5.09
N GLY A 114 -5.07 -0.70 -3.92
CA GLY A 114 -5.73 0.54 -3.54
C GLY A 114 -4.81 1.75 -3.75
N PRO A 115 -5.29 2.88 -4.28
CA PRO A 115 -4.51 4.10 -4.34
C PRO A 115 -4.36 4.69 -2.93
N MET A 116 -3.20 5.26 -2.62
CA MET A 116 -3.05 6.04 -1.40
C MET A 116 -3.67 7.44 -1.54
N ALA A 117 -4.19 7.97 -0.44
CA ALA A 117 -4.72 9.33 -0.36
C ALA A 117 -3.62 10.39 -0.57
N ASP A 118 -4.05 11.60 -0.94
CA ASP A 118 -3.23 12.80 -1.11
C ASP A 118 -1.97 12.63 -1.99
N GLY A 119 -1.98 11.65 -2.90
CA GLY A 119 -0.86 11.40 -3.80
C GLY A 119 0.39 10.88 -3.10
N LEU A 120 0.23 10.17 -1.97
CA LEU A 120 1.37 9.49 -1.34
C LEU A 120 2.00 8.48 -2.32
N PRO A 121 3.34 8.35 -2.31
CA PRO A 121 4.12 7.59 -3.30
C PRO A 121 4.10 6.08 -2.99
N GLY A 122 2.92 5.49 -3.14
CA GLY A 122 2.68 4.12 -2.73
C GLY A 122 1.32 3.59 -3.17
N TYR A 123 1.01 2.38 -2.72
CA TYR A 123 -0.26 1.72 -2.94
C TYR A 123 -0.60 0.83 -1.74
N ILE A 124 -1.86 0.43 -1.63
CA ILE A 124 -2.32 -0.54 -0.65
C ILE A 124 -2.41 -1.88 -1.36
N ASP A 125 -1.65 -2.88 -0.92
CA ASP A 125 -1.65 -4.20 -1.57
C ASP A 125 -2.91 -5.01 -1.26
N LYS A 126 -3.10 -6.15 -1.92
CA LYS A 126 -4.29 -7.00 -1.72
C LYS A 126 -4.50 -7.47 -0.28
N TYR A 127 -3.48 -7.47 0.57
CA TYR A 127 -3.59 -7.85 1.98
C TYR A 127 -3.96 -6.66 2.88
N GLY A 128 -4.05 -5.46 2.31
CA GLY A 128 -4.31 -4.22 3.04
C GLY A 128 -3.05 -3.57 3.61
N ALA A 129 -1.86 -4.04 3.24
CA ALA A 129 -0.62 -3.42 3.71
C ALA A 129 -0.33 -2.14 2.93
N LEU A 130 0.14 -1.11 3.62
CA LEU A 130 0.54 0.16 3.01
C LEU A 130 1.98 0.03 2.49
N GLN A 131 2.14 0.10 1.17
CA GLN A 131 3.41 -0.04 0.46
C GLN A 131 3.89 1.33 -0.03
N PHE A 132 4.98 1.86 0.53
CA PHE A 132 5.61 3.11 0.09
C PHE A 132 6.88 2.81 -0.70
N LEU A 133 7.10 3.50 -1.82
CA LEU A 133 8.34 3.42 -2.59
C LEU A 133 8.93 4.83 -2.76
N LEU A 134 10.05 5.07 -2.09
CA LEU A 134 10.70 6.38 -2.05
C LEU A 134 12.07 6.34 -2.74
N PRO A 135 12.50 7.41 -3.43
CA PRO A 135 13.89 7.54 -3.86
C PRO A 135 14.81 7.80 -2.65
N CYS A 136 16.00 7.20 -2.67
CA CYS A 136 17.03 7.35 -1.62
C CYS A 136 18.27 8.11 -2.12
N PRO A 137 18.22 9.45 -2.20
CA PRO A 137 19.30 10.25 -2.79
C PRO A 137 20.66 10.05 -2.11
N GLU A 138 20.69 9.86 -0.78
CA GLU A 138 21.93 9.72 -0.01
C GLU A 138 22.61 8.36 -0.19
N LEU A 139 21.86 7.33 -0.64
CA LEU A 139 22.44 6.03 -1.00
C LEU A 139 23.04 6.02 -2.42
N GLY A 140 22.90 7.11 -3.16
CA GLY A 140 23.41 7.26 -4.51
C GLY A 140 22.73 6.33 -5.52
N LYS A 141 23.49 5.92 -6.52
CA LYS A 141 23.02 5.09 -7.63
C LYS A 141 23.43 3.63 -7.46
N ASP A 142 22.64 2.73 -8.02
CA ASP A 142 23.03 1.32 -8.14
C ASP A 142 24.01 1.08 -9.31
N ASP A 143 24.42 -0.18 -9.50
CA ASP A 143 25.39 -0.59 -10.52
C ASP A 143 24.90 -0.36 -11.96
N GLU A 144 23.58 -0.18 -12.15
CA GLU A 144 22.96 0.15 -13.43
C GLU A 144 22.75 1.67 -13.60
N GLY A 145 23.20 2.48 -12.65
CA GLY A 145 23.13 3.93 -12.68
C GLY A 145 21.76 4.51 -12.30
N ARG A 146 20.87 3.69 -11.73
CA ARG A 146 19.52 4.08 -11.28
C ARG A 146 19.54 4.57 -9.85
N GLN A 147 18.56 5.39 -9.50
CA GLN A 147 18.42 5.88 -8.14
C GLN A 147 18.03 4.71 -7.22
N ARG A 148 18.79 4.48 -6.14
CA ARG A 148 18.38 3.51 -5.12
C ARG A 148 17.07 3.96 -4.48
N LYS A 149 16.24 3.00 -4.05
CA LYS A 149 14.91 3.23 -3.50
C LYS A 149 14.75 2.56 -2.16
N LEU A 150 13.83 3.07 -1.36
CA LEU A 150 13.34 2.48 -0.13
C LEU A 150 11.93 1.99 -0.36
N LEU A 151 11.73 0.67 -0.25
CA LEU A 151 10.41 0.09 -0.10
C LEU A 151 10.12 0.00 1.39
N VAL A 152 9.00 0.56 1.85
CA VAL A 152 8.47 0.34 3.21
C VAL A 152 7.11 -0.30 3.12
N ARG A 153 6.91 -1.36 3.89
CA ARG A 153 5.69 -2.17 3.92
C ARG A 153 5.18 -2.13 5.34
N THR A 154 3.97 -1.62 5.56
CA THR A 154 3.36 -1.61 6.89
C THR A 154 2.09 -2.45 6.87
N TRP A 155 2.10 -3.54 7.62
CA TRP A 155 0.92 -4.34 7.92
C TRP A 155 0.29 -3.87 9.21
N LEU A 156 -1.03 -3.79 9.19
CA LEU A 156 -1.84 -3.64 10.37
C LEU A 156 -2.55 -4.97 10.59
N GLY A 157 -2.53 -5.46 11.83
CA GLY A 157 -3.16 -6.73 12.20
C GLY A 157 -4.64 -6.75 11.86
N ARG A 158 -5.20 -7.94 11.66
CA ARG A 158 -6.61 -8.09 11.24
C ARG A 158 -7.60 -7.50 12.22
N ASP A 159 -7.24 -7.48 13.50
CA ASP A 159 -8.08 -6.99 14.59
C ASP A 159 -7.97 -5.48 14.82
N THR A 160 -7.08 -4.79 14.09
CA THR A 160 -6.87 -3.35 14.21
C THR A 160 -7.93 -2.52 13.51
N LEU A 161 -8.12 -1.29 13.99
CA LEU A 161 -8.99 -0.29 13.37
C LEU A 161 -8.30 0.37 12.16
N ARG A 162 -8.02 -0.43 11.12
CA ARG A 162 -7.29 0.00 9.90
C ARG A 162 -8.01 1.03 9.04
N ALA A 163 -9.32 1.18 9.19
CA ALA A 163 -10.15 2.14 8.45
C ALA A 163 -10.25 3.50 9.17
N THR A 164 -9.13 4.01 9.67
CA THR A 164 -9.01 5.26 10.42
C THR A 164 -7.83 6.10 9.91
N PRO A 165 -7.82 7.43 10.11
CA PRO A 165 -6.66 8.27 9.76
C PRO A 165 -5.38 7.82 10.46
N ALA A 166 -5.50 7.27 11.67
CA ALA A 166 -4.40 6.74 12.47
C ALA A 166 -3.55 5.69 11.73
N ALA A 167 -4.13 4.95 10.78
CA ALA A 167 -3.41 3.99 9.95
C ALA A 167 -2.38 4.69 9.04
N TYR A 168 -2.76 5.81 8.42
CA TYR A 168 -1.83 6.60 7.63
C TYR A 168 -0.79 7.31 8.50
N GLU A 169 -1.20 7.89 9.63
CA GLU A 169 -0.28 8.56 10.56
C GLU A 169 0.83 7.61 11.04
N THR A 170 0.44 6.38 11.40
CA THR A 170 1.37 5.35 11.85
C THR A 170 2.29 4.88 10.72
N ALA A 171 1.74 4.55 9.55
CA ALA A 171 2.54 4.04 8.43
C ALA A 171 3.52 5.11 7.88
N VAL A 172 3.10 6.37 7.82
CA VAL A 172 3.97 7.49 7.42
C VAL A 172 5.08 7.72 8.44
N ALA A 173 4.78 7.70 9.73
CA ALA A 173 5.80 7.86 10.77
C ALA A 173 6.85 6.74 10.73
N LEU A 174 6.41 5.49 10.52
CA LEU A 174 7.28 4.33 10.36
C LEU A 174 8.12 4.42 9.08
N THR A 175 7.54 4.91 7.98
CA THR A 175 8.26 5.13 6.72
C THR A 175 9.36 6.18 6.87
N ASN A 176 9.06 7.29 7.54
CA ASN A 176 10.05 8.34 7.82
C ASN A 176 11.18 7.82 8.71
N SER A 177 10.85 7.06 9.75
CA SER A 177 11.84 6.42 10.63
C SER A 177 12.73 5.44 9.86
N ALA A 178 12.15 4.59 9.01
CA ALA A 178 12.92 3.65 8.18
C ALA A 178 13.87 4.39 7.23
N SER A 179 13.43 5.50 6.63
CA SER A 179 14.28 6.36 5.80
C SER A 179 15.49 6.91 6.57
N ASP A 180 15.26 7.44 7.77
CA ASP A 180 16.32 7.96 8.64
C ASP A 180 17.32 6.86 9.06
N ARG A 181 16.79 5.69 9.45
CA ARG A 181 17.59 4.55 9.94
C ARG A 181 18.44 3.90 8.88
N LEU A 182 17.92 3.79 7.66
CA LEU A 182 18.64 3.21 6.53
C LEU A 182 19.48 4.25 5.78
N GLY A 183 19.54 5.50 6.26
CA GLY A 183 20.30 6.57 5.61
C GLY A 183 19.82 6.87 4.19
N CYS A 184 18.52 6.65 3.91
CA CYS A 184 17.94 6.80 2.58
C CYS A 184 17.98 8.27 2.12
N GLY A 185 17.72 9.20 3.05
CA GLY A 185 17.63 10.63 2.75
C GLY A 185 16.40 11.02 1.93
N ALA A 186 15.34 10.20 1.96
CA ALA A 186 14.07 10.57 1.34
C ALA A 186 13.45 11.78 2.04
N GLU A 187 12.74 12.62 1.28
CA GLU A 187 11.98 13.72 1.87
C GLU A 187 10.90 13.17 2.83
N PRO A 188 10.80 13.68 4.07
CA PRO A 188 9.82 13.20 5.02
C PRO A 188 8.39 13.34 4.51
N LEU A 189 7.66 12.23 4.50
CA LEU A 189 6.25 12.18 4.14
C LEU A 189 5.39 12.82 5.24
N LYS A 190 4.22 13.31 4.83
CA LYS A 190 3.16 13.79 5.74
C LYS A 190 1.95 12.89 5.58
N ALA A 191 1.33 12.54 6.69
CA ALA A 191 0.07 11.83 6.65
C ALA A 191 -0.99 12.69 5.93
N PRO A 192 -1.93 12.07 5.20
CA PRO A 192 -3.04 12.77 4.57
C PRO A 192 -3.84 13.56 5.59
N GLY A 193 -4.38 14.71 5.19
CA GLY A 193 -5.20 15.54 6.07
C GLY A 193 -6.65 15.06 6.16
N GLY A 194 -7.38 15.54 7.19
CA GLY A 194 -8.82 15.32 7.33
C GLY A 194 -9.19 13.88 7.67
N ASP A 195 -10.35 13.41 7.18
CA ASP A 195 -10.90 12.08 7.46
C ASP A 195 -10.42 11.02 6.44
N ALA A 196 -9.24 11.21 5.85
CA ALA A 196 -8.70 10.28 4.87
C ALA A 196 -8.33 8.94 5.54
N VAL A 197 -8.89 7.85 5.03
CA VAL A 197 -8.66 6.49 5.55
C VAL A 197 -8.15 5.58 4.43
N PRO A 198 -7.28 4.59 4.74
CA PRO A 198 -6.88 3.59 3.76
C PRO A 198 -8.11 2.86 3.20
N VAL A 199 -8.14 2.68 1.88
CA VAL A 199 -9.17 1.84 1.24
C VAL A 199 -8.89 0.36 1.54
N ASP A 200 -9.95 -0.44 1.72
CA ASP A 200 -9.82 -1.89 1.85
C ASP A 200 -9.83 -2.53 0.46
N PRO A 201 -8.72 -3.14 0.00
CA PRO A 201 -8.65 -3.76 -1.30
C PRO A 201 -9.46 -5.07 -1.38
N GLN A 202 -9.95 -5.61 -0.26
CA GLN A 202 -10.86 -6.76 -0.27
C GLN A 202 -12.31 -6.35 -0.53
N GLU A 203 -12.67 -5.08 -0.30
CA GLU A 203 -13.98 -4.55 -0.64
C GLU A 203 -14.07 -4.19 -2.13
N ASP A 204 -15.29 -4.18 -2.67
CA ASP A 204 -15.52 -3.71 -4.03
C ASP A 204 -15.20 -2.23 -4.15
N PRO A 205 -14.43 -1.85 -5.18
CA PRO A 205 -13.98 -0.48 -5.29
C PRO A 205 -15.14 0.45 -5.61
N LYS A 206 -15.06 1.67 -5.07
CA LYS A 206 -15.98 2.74 -5.45
C LYS A 206 -15.78 3.05 -6.92
N THR A 207 -16.87 2.99 -7.67
CA THR A 207 -16.89 3.29 -9.10
C THR A 207 -17.60 4.61 -9.37
N VAL A 208 -17.20 5.31 -10.41
CA VAL A 208 -17.90 6.48 -10.95
C VAL A 208 -18.45 6.18 -12.35
N PRO A 209 -19.56 6.80 -12.80
CA PRO A 209 -19.97 6.73 -14.19
C PRO A 209 -18.84 7.17 -15.14
N LEU A 210 -18.72 6.55 -16.32
CA LEU A 210 -17.68 6.92 -17.29
C LEU A 210 -17.71 8.42 -17.66
N ALA A 211 -18.90 9.01 -17.71
CA ALA A 211 -19.08 10.44 -17.99
C ALA A 211 -18.42 11.36 -16.95
N ASP A 212 -18.25 10.88 -15.71
CA ASP A 212 -17.73 11.64 -14.58
C ASP A 212 -16.23 11.35 -14.33
N ALA A 213 -15.62 10.45 -15.09
CA ALA A 213 -14.24 10.02 -14.90
C ALA A 213 -13.19 11.00 -15.45
N GLY A 214 -13.60 12.05 -16.18
CA GLY A 214 -12.73 12.90 -16.99
C GLY A 214 -11.57 13.57 -16.23
N ASP A 215 -11.79 13.96 -14.99
CA ASP A 215 -10.81 14.65 -14.13
C ASP A 215 -10.03 13.69 -13.20
N THR A 216 -10.09 12.38 -13.48
CA THR A 216 -9.39 11.36 -12.69
C THR A 216 -8.16 10.82 -13.43
N ALA A 217 -7.29 10.07 -12.73
CA ALA A 217 -6.17 9.35 -13.37
C ALA A 217 -6.63 8.34 -14.45
N CYS A 218 -7.90 7.92 -14.42
CA CYS A 218 -8.52 7.08 -15.46
C CYS A 218 -9.35 7.87 -16.49
N GLY A 219 -9.23 9.21 -16.55
CA GLY A 219 -10.00 10.07 -17.45
C GLY A 219 -9.72 9.86 -18.94
N TRP A 220 -8.61 9.19 -19.28
CA TRP A 220 -8.32 8.71 -20.63
C TRP A 220 -9.44 7.82 -21.19
N THR A 221 -10.15 7.08 -20.33
CA THR A 221 -11.28 6.21 -20.73
C THR A 221 -12.37 6.97 -21.48
N LEU A 222 -12.66 8.20 -21.02
CA LEU A 222 -13.63 9.09 -21.66
C LEU A 222 -13.09 9.65 -22.98
N LYS A 223 -11.81 10.03 -23.02
CA LYS A 223 -11.14 10.63 -24.19
C LYS A 223 -10.92 9.64 -25.33
N ALA A 224 -10.64 8.37 -25.01
CA ALA A 224 -10.39 7.31 -25.98
C ALA A 224 -11.59 7.09 -26.91
N GLY A 225 -12.82 7.27 -26.39
CA GLY A 225 -14.06 7.01 -27.11
C GLY A 225 -14.22 5.54 -27.51
N GLY A 226 -15.41 5.17 -27.99
CA GLY A 226 -15.74 3.78 -28.33
C GLY A 226 -16.47 3.02 -27.23
N LEU A 227 -16.52 3.58 -26.01
CA LEU A 227 -17.40 3.12 -24.94
C LEU A 227 -18.66 3.98 -24.89
N LYS A 228 -19.83 3.37 -24.73
CA LYS A 228 -21.08 4.09 -24.49
C LYS A 228 -21.17 4.46 -23.02
N ALA A 229 -21.00 5.73 -22.67
CA ALA A 229 -20.88 6.18 -21.27
C ALA A 229 -21.95 5.63 -20.31
N ALA A 230 -23.21 5.47 -20.76
CA ALA A 230 -24.29 4.94 -19.94
C ALA A 230 -24.13 3.44 -19.55
N GLN A 231 -23.26 2.70 -20.23
CA GLN A 231 -23.05 1.26 -20.03
C GLN A 231 -21.81 0.95 -19.19
N TRP A 232 -21.06 1.97 -18.78
CA TRP A 232 -19.73 1.79 -18.20
C TRP A 232 -19.55 2.60 -16.92
N ARG A 233 -18.89 1.99 -15.94
CA ARG A 233 -18.37 2.65 -14.74
C ARG A 233 -16.87 2.41 -14.64
N VAL A 234 -16.17 3.29 -13.94
CA VAL A 234 -14.72 3.25 -13.80
C VAL A 234 -14.37 3.21 -12.31
N ALA A 235 -13.55 2.25 -11.90
CA ALA A 235 -12.84 2.32 -10.63
C ALA A 235 -11.44 2.89 -10.88
N VAL A 236 -11.10 3.94 -10.14
CA VAL A 236 -9.80 4.62 -10.21
C VAL A 236 -8.93 4.04 -9.11
N LEU A 237 -8.11 3.04 -9.45
CA LEU A 237 -7.26 2.30 -8.52
C LEU A 237 -5.80 2.70 -8.67
N MET A 238 -5.56 3.98 -8.89
CA MET A 238 -4.23 4.55 -9.07
C MET A 238 -4.21 6.02 -8.65
N ASN A 239 -3.02 6.48 -8.28
CA ASN A 239 -2.70 7.88 -8.13
C ASN A 239 -1.41 8.19 -8.93
N ASP A 240 -1.00 9.44 -8.93
CA ASP A 240 0.05 9.95 -9.81
C ASP A 240 1.46 9.60 -9.30
N ALA A 241 1.60 9.34 -8.00
CA ALA A 241 2.88 9.09 -7.34
C ALA A 241 3.16 7.60 -7.06
N GLY A 242 2.13 6.75 -7.14
CA GLY A 242 2.22 5.33 -6.83
C GLY A 242 3.09 4.58 -7.85
N PRO A 243 3.88 3.58 -7.41
CA PRO A 243 4.70 2.76 -8.30
C PRO A 243 3.87 1.73 -9.08
N ALA A 244 2.62 1.50 -8.68
CA ALA A 244 1.69 0.60 -9.34
C ALA A 244 0.28 1.20 -9.29
N GLY A 245 -0.56 0.85 -10.26
CA GLY A 245 -1.94 1.28 -10.25
C GLY A 245 -2.78 0.61 -11.34
N ARG A 246 -4.10 0.70 -11.20
CA ARG A 246 -5.05 0.09 -12.13
C ARG A 246 -6.24 1.00 -12.46
N CYS A 247 -6.77 0.85 -13.66
CA CYS A 247 -8.07 1.37 -14.05
C CYS A 247 -8.97 0.19 -14.42
N ASP A 248 -10.07 0.01 -13.69
CA ASP A 248 -11.02 -1.07 -13.96
C ASP A 248 -12.28 -0.49 -14.57
N LEU A 249 -12.71 -1.07 -15.68
CA LEU A 249 -13.94 -0.69 -16.34
C LEU A 249 -14.99 -1.77 -16.10
N TYR A 250 -16.10 -1.34 -15.51
CA TYR A 250 -17.22 -2.17 -15.16
C TYR A 250 -18.35 -1.98 -16.17
N ALA A 251 -18.92 -3.09 -16.62
CA ALA A 251 -20.15 -3.11 -17.40
C ALA A 251 -21.21 -3.91 -16.64
N ARG A 252 -22.49 -3.70 -16.97
CA ARG A 252 -23.54 -4.56 -16.43
C ARG A 252 -23.45 -5.95 -17.05
N ASP A 253 -23.44 -6.95 -16.21
CA ASP A 253 -23.65 -8.33 -16.64
C ASP A 253 -25.08 -8.50 -17.18
N ALA A 254 -25.22 -9.29 -18.23
CA ALA A 254 -26.50 -9.47 -18.91
C ALA A 254 -27.46 -10.36 -18.12
N ASP A 255 -26.93 -11.29 -17.32
CA ASP A 255 -27.71 -12.29 -16.59
C ASP A 255 -28.07 -11.79 -15.19
N SER A 256 -27.10 -11.24 -14.44
CA SER A 256 -27.31 -10.75 -13.08
C SER A 256 -27.78 -9.28 -13.03
N GLY A 257 -27.43 -8.48 -14.05
CA GLY A 257 -27.65 -7.04 -14.04
C GLY A 257 -26.72 -6.27 -13.10
N GLU A 258 -25.81 -6.95 -12.41
CA GLU A 258 -24.81 -6.38 -11.51
C GLU A 258 -23.65 -5.76 -12.31
N TRP A 259 -22.92 -4.84 -11.67
CA TRP A 259 -21.73 -4.24 -12.27
C TRP A 259 -20.54 -5.16 -12.07
N GLU A 260 -20.02 -5.69 -13.17
CA GLU A 260 -18.86 -6.57 -13.15
C GLU A 260 -17.68 -5.94 -13.89
N PRO A 261 -16.45 -6.10 -13.39
CA PRO A 261 -15.26 -5.63 -14.08
C PRO A 261 -15.07 -6.46 -15.35
N ARG A 262 -14.86 -5.79 -16.50
CA ARG A 262 -14.71 -6.43 -17.82
C ARG A 262 -13.37 -6.15 -18.49
N LEU A 263 -12.73 -5.04 -18.10
CA LEU A 263 -11.44 -4.61 -18.63
C LEU A 263 -10.61 -4.09 -17.46
N TRP A 264 -9.36 -4.53 -17.36
CA TRP A 264 -8.39 -4.13 -16.36
C TRP A 264 -7.15 -3.58 -17.04
N PHE A 265 -6.80 -2.33 -16.74
CA PHE A 265 -5.62 -1.66 -17.30
C PHE A 265 -4.64 -1.41 -16.16
N ALA A 266 -3.47 -2.08 -16.20
CA ALA A 266 -2.46 -1.99 -15.15
C ALA A 266 -1.25 -1.17 -15.62
N ALA A 267 -0.69 -0.37 -14.72
CA ALA A 267 0.56 0.35 -14.91
C ALA A 267 1.52 0.05 -13.75
N TRP A 268 2.78 -0.23 -14.08
CA TRP A 268 3.84 -0.53 -13.13
C TRP A 268 5.10 0.26 -13.48
N TYR A 269 5.67 0.95 -12.48
CA TYR A 269 6.77 1.91 -12.63
C TYR A 269 7.99 1.49 -11.82
N GLY A 270 9.08 1.23 -12.53
CA GLY A 270 10.34 0.76 -11.99
C GLY A 270 10.81 -0.52 -12.68
N ASP A 271 12.09 -0.85 -12.55
CA ASP A 271 12.69 -1.99 -13.24
C ASP A 271 12.11 -3.35 -12.86
N TRP A 272 11.63 -3.51 -11.63
CA TRP A 272 10.90 -4.69 -11.13
C TRP A 272 9.67 -5.02 -12.00
N SER A 273 9.07 -4.03 -12.64
CA SER A 273 7.92 -4.23 -13.53
C SER A 273 8.23 -5.07 -14.76
N ASN A 274 9.50 -5.19 -15.18
CA ASN A 274 9.88 -6.05 -16.31
C ASN A 274 9.59 -7.53 -16.02
N ARG A 275 9.71 -7.93 -14.75
CA ARG A 275 9.43 -9.29 -14.33
C ARG A 275 7.92 -9.55 -14.35
N LEU A 276 7.09 -8.60 -13.89
CA LEU A 276 5.63 -8.70 -14.03
C LEU A 276 5.20 -8.81 -15.48
N LEU A 277 5.74 -7.96 -16.36
CA LEU A 277 5.45 -8.01 -17.78
C LEU A 277 5.82 -9.38 -18.40
N ALA A 278 6.94 -9.95 -17.98
CA ALA A 278 7.40 -11.24 -18.47
C ALA A 278 6.50 -12.38 -18.00
N GLU A 279 6.03 -12.36 -16.74
CA GLU A 279 5.09 -13.37 -16.23
C GLU A 279 3.70 -13.21 -16.85
N GLU A 280 3.20 -11.97 -17.02
CA GLU A 280 1.94 -11.71 -17.71
C GLU A 280 1.93 -12.28 -19.13
N ARG A 281 2.99 -12.03 -19.92
CA ARG A 281 3.13 -12.61 -21.27
C ARG A 281 3.22 -14.14 -21.28
N ARG A 282 3.68 -14.75 -20.19
CA ARG A 282 3.70 -16.22 -20.07
C ARG A 282 2.34 -16.77 -19.69
N HIS A 283 1.60 -16.06 -18.83
CA HIS A 283 0.28 -16.45 -18.37
C HIS A 283 -0.77 -16.27 -19.45
N ASP A 284 -0.77 -15.11 -20.11
CA ASP A 284 -1.65 -14.76 -21.21
C ASP A 284 -0.83 -14.21 -22.40
N PRO A 285 -0.45 -15.08 -23.35
CA PRO A 285 0.27 -14.67 -24.55
C PRO A 285 -0.51 -13.69 -25.45
N ASP A 286 -1.84 -13.63 -25.31
CA ASP A 286 -2.71 -12.71 -26.06
C ASP A 286 -2.93 -11.38 -25.30
N SER A 287 -2.33 -11.25 -24.11
CA SER A 287 -2.36 -10.03 -23.30
C SER A 287 -1.68 -8.89 -24.04
N ARG A 288 -2.37 -7.75 -24.07
CA ARG A 288 -1.86 -6.54 -24.70
C ARG A 288 -0.98 -5.83 -23.72
N THR A 289 0.27 -5.63 -24.11
CA THR A 289 1.26 -5.04 -23.23
C THR A 289 2.03 -3.93 -23.91
N ALA A 290 2.58 -2.99 -23.15
CA ALA A 290 3.35 -1.86 -23.66
C ALA A 290 4.48 -1.53 -22.69
N THR A 291 5.55 -0.94 -23.21
CA THR A 291 6.72 -0.54 -22.42
C THR A 291 7.05 0.92 -22.68
N ALA A 292 7.60 1.60 -21.69
CA ALA A 292 8.09 2.97 -21.77
C ALA A 292 9.26 3.17 -20.79
N ARG A 293 9.80 4.39 -20.73
CA ARG A 293 10.80 4.81 -19.74
C ARG A 293 10.37 6.04 -18.98
N CYS A 294 10.22 5.92 -17.66
CA CYS A 294 9.91 7.04 -16.76
C CYS A 294 11.13 7.25 -15.84
N ASP A 295 11.64 8.48 -15.76
CA ASP A 295 12.86 8.80 -14.98
C ASP A 295 14.08 7.91 -15.29
N GLY A 296 14.17 7.46 -16.55
CA GLY A 296 15.22 6.55 -17.01
C GLY A 296 15.01 5.07 -16.64
N GLU A 297 13.98 4.74 -15.86
CA GLU A 297 13.62 3.38 -15.48
C GLU A 297 12.51 2.79 -16.34
N ALA A 298 12.32 1.47 -16.27
CA ALA A 298 11.26 0.80 -17.01
C ALA A 298 9.88 1.19 -16.47
N ALA A 299 8.93 1.39 -17.37
CA ALA A 299 7.51 1.42 -17.07
C ALA A 299 6.78 0.47 -18.00
N ASN A 300 5.91 -0.35 -17.44
CA ASN A 300 5.23 -1.40 -18.18
C ASN A 300 3.72 -1.30 -17.94
N PHE A 301 2.97 -1.56 -19.01
CA PHE A 301 1.52 -1.44 -19.04
C PHE A 301 0.92 -2.73 -19.60
N ALA A 302 -0.23 -3.13 -19.09
CA ALA A 302 -0.95 -4.29 -19.57
C ALA A 302 -2.47 -4.06 -19.58
N LEU A 303 -3.15 -4.75 -20.50
CA LEU A 303 -4.61 -4.87 -20.53
C LEU A 303 -4.98 -6.35 -20.40
N SER A 304 -5.72 -6.66 -19.35
CA SER A 304 -6.49 -7.90 -19.23
C SER A 304 -7.97 -7.63 -19.51
N ALA A 305 -8.65 -8.57 -20.15
CA ALA A 305 -10.04 -8.41 -20.57
C ALA A 305 -10.80 -9.72 -20.49
N ASP A 306 -12.09 -9.64 -20.18
CA ASP A 306 -13.00 -10.76 -20.40
C ASP A 306 -13.02 -11.16 -21.89
N LYS A 307 -13.38 -12.42 -22.14
CA LYS A 307 -13.54 -12.92 -23.52
C LYS A 307 -14.60 -12.12 -24.27
N ASP A 308 -15.76 -11.93 -23.63
CA ASP A 308 -16.90 -11.23 -24.19
C ASP A 308 -17.10 -9.88 -23.50
N VAL A 309 -16.55 -8.83 -24.10
CA VAL A 309 -16.67 -7.46 -23.58
C VAL A 309 -17.80 -6.71 -24.30
N PRO A 310 -18.86 -6.26 -23.59
CA PRO A 310 -20.02 -5.64 -24.23
C PRO A 310 -19.68 -4.42 -25.08
N GLY A 311 -19.85 -4.53 -26.39
CA GLY A 311 -19.64 -3.44 -27.33
C GLY A 311 -18.18 -3.06 -27.57
N VAL A 312 -17.23 -3.91 -27.16
CA VAL A 312 -15.78 -3.71 -27.36
C VAL A 312 -15.19 -4.94 -28.04
N ASP A 313 -14.87 -4.81 -29.32
CA ASP A 313 -14.16 -5.84 -30.07
C ASP A 313 -12.64 -5.73 -29.89
N GLU A 314 -11.87 -6.61 -30.54
CA GLU A 314 -10.40 -6.62 -30.44
C GLU A 314 -9.74 -5.32 -30.92
N ALA A 315 -10.35 -4.62 -31.88
CA ALA A 315 -9.89 -3.31 -32.35
C ALA A 315 -10.18 -2.22 -31.30
N GLY A 316 -11.35 -2.28 -30.67
CA GLY A 316 -11.71 -1.46 -29.52
C GLY A 316 -10.76 -1.66 -28.33
N LYS A 317 -10.43 -2.91 -27.99
CA LYS A 317 -9.45 -3.25 -26.94
C LYS A 317 -8.08 -2.64 -27.25
N ARG A 318 -7.59 -2.76 -28.49
CA ARG A 318 -6.33 -2.14 -28.94
C ARG A 318 -6.35 -0.62 -28.81
N LYS A 319 -7.44 0.02 -29.25
CA LYS A 319 -7.59 1.47 -29.17
C LYS A 319 -7.61 1.97 -27.72
N LEU A 320 -8.36 1.30 -26.84
CA LEU A 320 -8.42 1.64 -25.42
C LEU A 320 -7.06 1.46 -24.75
N PHE A 321 -6.36 0.36 -25.06
CA PHE A 321 -5.03 0.11 -24.50
C PHE A 321 -3.98 1.14 -24.94
N ALA A 322 -3.98 1.51 -26.22
CA ALA A 322 -3.12 2.58 -26.71
C ALA A 322 -3.38 3.90 -25.98
N ALA A 323 -4.67 4.28 -25.84
CA ALA A 323 -5.06 5.50 -25.13
C ALA A 323 -4.66 5.48 -23.64
N PHE A 324 -4.75 4.32 -22.99
CA PHE A 324 -4.28 4.13 -21.63
C PHE A 324 -2.77 4.36 -21.52
N ALA A 325 -1.97 3.64 -22.33
CA ALA A 325 -0.51 3.73 -22.27
C ALA A 325 -0.01 5.15 -22.64
N GLU A 326 -0.62 5.79 -23.64
CA GLU A 326 -0.31 7.18 -24.01
C GLU A 326 -0.61 8.15 -22.86
N ALA A 327 -1.77 8.02 -22.20
CA ALA A 327 -2.14 8.88 -21.09
C ALA A 327 -1.22 8.69 -19.88
N GLN A 328 -0.82 7.45 -19.57
CA GLN A 328 0.12 7.17 -18.48
C GLN A 328 1.52 7.72 -18.76
N VAL A 329 1.96 7.65 -20.02
CA VAL A 329 3.23 8.23 -20.46
C VAL A 329 3.21 9.75 -20.39
N GLU A 330 2.12 10.39 -20.85
CA GLU A 330 1.95 11.84 -20.76
C GLU A 330 1.91 12.33 -19.31
N GLN A 331 1.16 11.63 -18.45
CA GLN A 331 0.98 12.03 -17.05
C GLN A 331 2.27 12.01 -16.24
N ARG A 332 3.20 11.11 -16.54
CA ARG A 332 4.47 10.92 -15.82
C ARG A 332 5.70 11.36 -16.62
N ASP A 333 5.51 12.14 -17.68
CA ASP A 333 6.58 12.63 -18.56
C ASP A 333 7.54 11.52 -19.04
N CYS A 334 6.98 10.34 -19.30
CA CYS A 334 7.75 9.19 -19.75
C CYS A 334 8.12 9.29 -21.23
N THR A 335 9.04 8.44 -21.66
CA THR A 335 9.61 8.42 -23.01
C THR A 335 9.61 7.01 -23.59
N GLU A 336 9.95 6.87 -24.88
CA GLU A 336 10.14 5.58 -25.55
C GLU A 336 8.96 4.61 -25.49
N LEU A 337 7.71 5.11 -25.54
CA LEU A 337 6.52 4.25 -25.57
C LEU A 337 6.58 3.29 -26.76
N ARG A 338 6.44 2.00 -26.48
CA ARG A 338 6.31 0.90 -27.45
C ARG A 338 5.10 0.06 -27.08
N LEU A 339 4.10 0.08 -27.96
CA LEU A 339 2.97 -0.84 -27.87
C LEU A 339 3.44 -2.21 -28.35
N GLY A 340 3.11 -3.26 -27.60
CA GLY A 340 3.24 -4.65 -28.05
C GLY A 340 2.23 -4.97 -29.13
N ASP A 341 2.62 -5.86 -30.05
CA ASP A 341 1.83 -6.27 -31.21
C ASP A 341 0.65 -7.19 -30.84
#